data_AF-A0A6I0JA95-F1
#
_entry.id   AF-A0A6I0JA95-F1
#
_cell.length_a   1.000
_cell.length_b   1.000
_cell.length_c   1.000
_cell.angle_alpha   90.00
_cell.angle_beta   90.00
_cell.angle_gamma   90.00
#
_symmetry.space_group_name_H-M   'P 1'
#
loop_
_entity.id
_entity.type
_entity.pdbx_description
1 polymer ?
#
loop_
_entity_poly.entity_id
_entity_poly.type
_entity_poly.pdbx_seq_one_letter_code
_entity_poly.pdbx_strand_id
1 'polypeptide(L)'
;MAETEKKKAKKMKDYRQAQIVRLDIISELYKRGYSYREIRDEVMARLDLSSYSLRTVSKDVNRLLQEWRETRIENTDLALQLELERLDAIVKEAWAAWEKSKEDYTTRNSKQKGVPGDLVKKSDDEGSDTKSEEIITVQMEQSSKEVVCTGDPRYLDIIHKALIERRKLLGLYAPEKKDISGGMSFEALLMETGIVDNEEK
;
A
#
# COMPACT_ATOMS: atom_id res chain seq x y z
N MET A 1 45.77 26.20 16.93
CA MET A 1 44.41 26.17 16.34
C MET A 1 44.00 24.77 15.88
N ALA A 2 44.78 24.10 15.02
CA ALA A 2 44.43 22.75 14.52
C ALA A 2 44.35 21.64 15.60
N GLU A 3 45.22 21.67 16.62
CA GLU A 3 45.24 20.61 17.65
C GLU A 3 44.08 20.74 18.66
N THR A 4 43.67 21.98 18.95
CA THR A 4 42.51 22.30 19.79
C THR A 4 41.21 21.90 19.12
N GLU A 5 41.12 22.03 17.79
CA GLU A 5 39.97 21.60 16.99
C GLU A 5 39.85 20.07 16.94
N LYS A 6 40.97 19.37 16.74
CA LYS A 6 41.00 17.89 16.78
C LYS A 6 40.55 17.33 18.13
N LYS A 7 41.01 17.92 19.25
CA LYS A 7 40.58 17.52 20.61
C LYS A 7 39.09 17.77 20.85
N LYS A 8 38.53 18.87 20.34
CA LYS A 8 37.09 19.17 20.40
C LYS A 8 36.26 18.16 19.60
N ALA A 9 36.69 17.82 18.39
CA ALA A 9 36.01 16.85 17.54
C ALA A 9 35.95 15.45 18.16
N LYS A 10 37.05 14.99 18.77
CA LYS A 10 37.11 13.69 19.47
C LYS A 10 36.12 13.64 20.65
N LYS A 11 36.13 14.65 21.52
CA LYS A 11 35.18 14.75 22.65
C LYS A 11 33.72 14.74 22.22
N MET A 12 33.39 15.43 21.12
CA MET A 12 32.04 15.42 20.54
C MET A 12 31.62 14.01 20.07
N LYS A 13 32.53 13.26 19.45
CA LYS A 13 32.28 11.89 18.98
C LYS A 13 32.02 10.94 20.16
N ASP A 14 32.87 11.02 21.19
CA ASP A 14 32.75 10.19 22.39
C ASP A 14 31.44 10.47 23.14
N TYR A 15 31.03 11.75 23.21
CA TYR A 15 29.74 12.15 23.77
C TYR A 15 28.54 11.57 23.01
N ARG A 16 28.56 11.63 21.67
CA ARG A 16 27.49 11.05 20.82
C ARG A 16 27.38 9.54 21.01
N GLN A 17 28.52 8.85 21.06
CA GLN A 17 28.52 7.39 21.27
C GLN A 17 27.90 7.01 22.61
N ALA A 18 28.30 7.70 23.70
CA ALA A 18 27.73 7.48 25.01
C ALA A 18 26.22 7.77 25.06
N GLN A 19 25.76 8.76 24.30
CA GLN A 19 24.34 9.07 24.19
C GLN A 19 23.55 7.98 23.45
N ILE A 20 24.08 7.44 22.35
CA ILE A 20 23.44 6.35 21.58
C ILE A 20 23.23 5.13 22.47
N VAL A 21 24.26 4.71 23.21
CA VAL A 21 24.18 3.55 24.10
C VAL A 21 23.16 3.78 25.22
N ARG A 22 23.10 4.98 25.80
CA ARG A 22 22.05 5.32 26.80
C ARG A 22 20.65 5.22 26.20
N LEU A 23 20.44 5.80 25.02
CA LEU A 23 19.12 5.81 24.37
C LEU A 23 18.66 4.40 24.04
N ASP A 24 19.56 3.50 23.64
CA ASP A 24 19.23 2.10 23.35
C ASP A 24 18.71 1.35 24.60
N ILE A 25 19.41 1.49 25.74
CA ILE A 25 18.98 0.91 27.03
C ILE A 25 17.64 1.51 27.47
N ILE A 26 17.50 2.83 27.40
CA ILE A 26 16.26 3.53 27.76
C ILE A 26 15.11 3.07 26.87
N SER A 27 15.36 2.80 25.59
CA SER A 27 14.36 2.35 24.63
C SER A 27 13.69 1.06 25.07
N GLU A 28 14.47 0.08 25.54
CA GLU A 28 13.96 -1.20 25.99
C GLU A 28 13.20 -1.08 27.31
N LEU A 29 13.77 -0.36 28.28
CA LEU A 29 13.17 -0.20 29.60
C LEU A 29 11.87 0.58 29.54
N TYR A 30 11.83 1.65 28.73
CA TYR A 30 10.62 2.45 28.53
C TYR A 30 9.51 1.64 27.84
N LYS A 31 9.83 0.81 26.84
CA LYS A 31 8.85 -0.12 26.22
C LYS A 31 8.27 -1.13 27.20
N ARG A 32 9.05 -1.56 28.19
CA ARG A 32 8.63 -2.49 29.24
C ARG A 32 7.86 -1.82 30.39
N GLY A 33 7.63 -0.50 30.33
CA GLY A 33 6.82 0.24 31.30
C GLY A 33 7.56 0.67 32.57
N TYR A 34 8.89 0.66 32.58
CA TYR A 34 9.67 1.11 33.73
C TYR A 34 9.48 2.61 33.99
N SER A 35 9.43 3.02 35.25
CA SER A 35 9.37 4.42 35.66
C SER A 35 10.70 5.13 35.44
N TYR A 36 10.70 6.47 35.37
CA TYR A 36 11.94 7.24 35.17
C TYR A 36 12.98 7.06 36.27
N ARG A 37 12.55 6.67 37.48
CA ARG A 37 13.47 6.36 38.59
C ARG A 37 14.15 5.02 38.37
N GLU A 38 13.39 3.99 37.98
CA GLU A 38 13.93 2.66 37.70
C GLU A 38 14.83 2.68 36.46
N ILE A 39 14.42 3.40 35.40
CA ILE A 39 15.25 3.61 34.21
C ILE A 39 16.59 4.26 34.59
N ARG A 40 16.58 5.27 35.47
CA ARG A 40 17.80 5.92 35.93
C ARG A 40 18.73 4.91 36.61
N ASP A 41 18.18 4.14 37.54
CA ASP A 41 18.94 3.22 38.37
C ASP A 41 19.54 2.09 37.53
N GLU A 42 18.77 1.54 36.59
CA GLU A 42 19.23 0.56 35.59
C GLU A 42 20.31 1.12 34.65
N VAL A 43 20.13 2.34 34.14
CA VAL A 43 21.13 2.97 33.25
C VAL A 43 22.43 3.25 33.99
N MET A 44 22.36 3.69 35.26
CA MET A 44 23.56 3.88 36.09
C MET A 44 24.27 2.55 36.37
N ALA A 45 23.52 1.49 36.66
CA ALA A 45 24.07 0.16 36.93
C ALA A 45 24.70 -0.48 35.69
N ARG A 46 24.10 -0.35 34.51
CA ARG A 46 24.62 -0.97 33.26
C ARG A 46 25.81 -0.23 32.65
N LEU A 47 25.91 1.08 32.88
CA LEU A 47 26.95 1.93 32.28
C LEU A 47 28.01 2.38 33.30
N ASP A 48 27.96 1.88 34.54
CA ASP A 48 28.85 2.25 35.64
C ASP A 48 29.00 3.77 35.79
N LEU A 49 27.88 4.50 35.68
CA LEU A 49 27.88 5.97 35.76
C LEU A 49 27.85 6.44 37.21
N SER A 50 28.79 7.30 37.58
CA SER A 50 28.83 7.92 38.91
C SER A 50 27.68 8.90 39.16
N SER A 51 27.10 9.47 38.10
CA SER A 51 25.93 10.36 38.22
C SER A 51 25.08 10.34 36.95
N TYR A 52 23.78 10.22 37.14
CA TYR A 52 22.79 10.36 36.07
C TYR A 52 21.49 10.93 36.66
N SER A 53 21.10 12.13 36.22
CA SER A 53 19.98 12.83 36.84
C SER A 53 18.63 12.43 36.22
N LEU A 54 17.55 12.49 37.01
CA LEU A 54 16.18 12.30 36.51
C LEU A 54 15.80 13.28 35.40
N ARG A 55 16.34 14.50 35.44
CA ARG A 55 16.15 15.49 34.36
C ARG A 55 16.80 15.03 33.06
N THR A 56 17.95 14.37 33.14
CA THR A 56 18.63 13.80 31.97
C THR A 56 17.86 12.61 31.41
N VAL A 57 17.33 11.73 32.26
CA VAL A 57 16.42 10.64 31.87
C VAL A 57 15.24 11.19 31.08
N SER A 58 14.55 12.20 31.62
CA SER A 58 13.41 12.82 30.94
C SER A 58 13.78 13.43 29.59
N LYS A 59 14.96 14.06 29.46
CA LYS A 59 15.45 14.58 28.17
C LYS A 59 15.73 13.46 27.17
N ASP A 60 16.42 12.40 27.61
CA ASP A 60 16.77 11.25 26.77
C ASP A 60 15.49 10.51 26.31
N VAL A 61 14.50 10.32 27.19
CA VAL A 61 13.18 9.76 26.84
C VAL A 61 12.43 10.64 25.85
N ASN A 62 12.35 11.96 26.09
CA ASN A 62 11.66 12.87 25.17
C ASN A 62 12.32 12.91 23.79
N ARG A 63 13.65 12.84 23.75
CA ARG A 63 14.42 12.73 22.51
C ARG A 63 14.09 11.43 21.78
N LEU A 64 14.10 10.30 22.48
CA LEU A 64 13.73 9.00 21.92
C LEU A 64 12.30 8.99 21.39
N LEU A 65 11.35 9.57 22.12
CA LEU A 65 9.97 9.72 21.66
C LEU A 65 9.87 10.62 20.41
N GLN A 66 10.71 11.64 20.32
CA GLN A 66 10.79 12.48 19.13
C GLN A 66 11.38 11.72 17.95
N GLU A 67 12.49 11.01 18.12
CA GLU A 67 13.10 10.17 17.08
C GLU A 67 12.10 9.09 16.60
N TRP A 68 11.32 8.49 17.50
CA TRP A 68 10.25 7.56 17.14
C TRP A 68 9.09 8.22 16.39
N ARG A 69 8.72 9.45 16.75
CA ARG A 69 7.71 10.21 16.01
C ARG A 69 8.22 10.55 14.61
N GLU A 70 9.45 11.04 14.50
CA GLU A 70 10.08 11.41 13.23
C GLU A 70 10.22 10.18 12.33
N THR A 71 10.79 9.08 12.82
CA THR A 71 10.87 7.83 12.05
C THR A 71 9.50 7.26 11.69
N ARG A 72 8.49 7.37 12.58
CA ARG A 72 7.11 7.00 12.24
C ARG A 72 6.55 7.90 11.14
N ILE A 73 6.76 9.22 11.21
CA ILE A 73 6.31 10.18 10.20
C ILE A 73 6.98 9.89 8.86
N GLU A 74 8.30 9.70 8.84
CA GLU A 74 9.05 9.30 7.64
C GLU A 74 8.51 7.99 7.06
N ASN A 75 8.27 6.98 7.90
CA ASN A 75 7.67 5.72 7.44
C ASN A 75 6.26 5.93 6.88
N THR A 76 5.44 6.80 7.47
CA THR A 76 4.11 7.13 6.93
C THR A 76 4.19 7.91 5.63
N ASP A 77 5.14 8.83 5.49
CA ASP A 77 5.36 9.62 4.29
C ASP A 77 5.87 8.74 3.13
N LEU A 78 6.81 7.83 3.42
CA LEU A 78 7.28 6.83 2.46
C LEU A 78 6.17 5.87 2.02
N ALA A 79 5.33 5.42 2.95
CA ALA A 79 4.17 4.60 2.63
C ALA A 79 3.17 5.37 1.75
N LEU A 80 2.89 6.63 2.08
CA LEU A 80 2.04 7.52 1.28
C LEU A 80 2.61 7.71 -0.12
N GLN A 81 3.90 7.99 -0.25
CA GLN A 81 4.58 8.14 -1.54
C GLN A 81 4.47 6.86 -2.38
N LEU A 82 4.71 5.69 -1.80
CA LEU A 82 4.58 4.41 -2.49
C LEU A 82 3.15 4.20 -3.02
N GLU A 83 2.13 4.53 -2.22
CA GLU A 83 0.74 4.43 -2.67
C GLU A 83 0.41 5.45 -3.78
N LEU A 84 0.94 6.67 -3.71
CA LEU A 84 0.81 7.64 -4.78
C LEU A 84 1.45 7.16 -6.10
N GLU A 85 2.64 6.57 -6.03
CA GLU A 85 3.33 6.01 -7.20
C GLU A 85 2.53 4.86 -7.84
N ARG A 86 1.91 4.00 -7.02
CA ARG A 86 1.02 2.94 -7.50
C ARG A 86 -0.22 3.51 -8.20
N LEU A 87 -0.86 4.53 -7.62
CA LEU A 87 -1.99 5.20 -8.25
C LEU A 87 -1.58 5.88 -9.57
N ASP A 88 -0.41 6.51 -9.63
CA ASP A 88 0.11 7.12 -10.85
C ASP A 88 0.39 6.07 -11.94
N ALA A 89 0.90 4.88 -11.58
CA ALA A 89 1.04 3.76 -12.51
C ALA A 89 -0.31 3.29 -13.09
N ILE A 90 -1.32 3.12 -12.23
CA ILE A 90 -2.68 2.74 -12.66
C ILE A 90 -3.27 3.79 -13.60
N VAL A 91 -3.14 5.08 -13.27
CA VAL A 91 -3.64 6.16 -14.12
C VAL A 91 -2.95 6.15 -15.48
N LYS A 92 -1.63 5.93 -15.52
CA LYS A 92 -0.86 5.84 -16.77
C LYS A 92 -1.30 4.67 -17.64
N GLU A 93 -1.49 3.49 -17.05
CA GLU A 93 -1.97 2.30 -17.77
C GLU A 93 -3.40 2.50 -18.28
N ALA A 94 -4.29 3.08 -17.47
CA ALA A 94 -5.66 3.36 -17.87
C ALA A 94 -5.74 4.39 -19.01
N TRP A 95 -4.87 5.42 -19.00
CA TRP A 95 -4.75 6.35 -20.13
C TRP A 95 -4.27 5.64 -21.40
N ALA A 96 -3.27 4.77 -21.31
CA ALA A 96 -2.79 4.02 -22.47
C ALA A 96 -3.90 3.10 -23.04
N ALA A 97 -4.68 2.45 -22.16
CA ALA A 97 -5.80 1.62 -22.56
C ALA A 97 -6.96 2.43 -23.17
N TRP A 98 -7.24 3.62 -22.63
CA TRP A 98 -8.20 4.57 -23.20
C TRP A 98 -7.79 5.00 -24.61
N GLU A 99 -6.53 5.42 -24.78
CA GLU A 99 -6.00 5.81 -26.09
C GLU A 99 -6.12 4.69 -27.11
N LYS A 100 -5.71 3.47 -26.73
CA LYS A 100 -5.84 2.28 -27.57
C LYS A 100 -7.30 1.94 -27.90
N SER A 101 -8.23 2.16 -26.98
CA SER A 101 -9.65 1.84 -27.19
C SER A 101 -10.34 2.73 -28.21
N LYS A 102 -9.71 3.84 -28.62
CA LYS A 102 -10.20 4.72 -29.69
C LYS A 102 -9.71 4.29 -31.08
N GLU A 103 -8.86 3.28 -31.18
CA GLU A 103 -8.35 2.80 -32.46
C GLU A 103 -9.41 1.95 -33.16
N ASP A 104 -9.69 2.29 -34.41
CA ASP A 104 -10.58 1.52 -35.27
C ASP A 104 -9.96 0.15 -35.58
N TYR A 105 -10.79 -0.89 -35.65
CA TYR A 105 -10.32 -2.23 -35.99
C TYR A 105 -11.26 -2.95 -36.94
N THR A 106 -10.70 -3.92 -37.67
CA THR A 106 -11.47 -4.81 -38.55
C THR A 106 -11.71 -6.14 -37.86
N THR A 107 -12.98 -6.53 -37.79
CA THR A 107 -13.36 -7.86 -37.32
C THR A 107 -13.63 -8.76 -38.52
N ARG A 108 -12.95 -9.91 -38.58
CA ARG A 108 -13.17 -10.93 -39.60
C ARG A 108 -13.74 -12.18 -38.94
N ASN A 109 -15.00 -12.49 -39.28
CA ASN A 109 -15.64 -13.73 -38.87
C ASN A 109 -15.70 -14.68 -40.07
N SER A 110 -15.31 -15.93 -39.86
CA SER A 110 -15.38 -17.01 -40.83
C SER A 110 -16.20 -18.15 -40.25
N LYS A 111 -17.31 -18.49 -40.90
CA LYS A 111 -18.11 -19.66 -40.56
C LYS A 111 -17.95 -20.70 -41.65
N GLN A 112 -17.59 -21.91 -41.27
CA GLN A 112 -17.48 -23.05 -42.16
C GLN A 112 -18.54 -24.08 -41.76
N LYS A 113 -19.34 -24.50 -42.73
CA LYS A 113 -20.24 -25.65 -42.61
C LYS A 113 -19.67 -26.78 -43.45
N GLY A 114 -19.48 -27.93 -42.84
CA GLY A 114 -18.99 -29.14 -43.49
C GLY A 114 -19.94 -30.30 -43.32
N VAL A 115 -19.81 -31.27 -44.21
CA VAL A 115 -20.51 -32.56 -44.17
C VAL A 115 -19.43 -33.65 -44.04
N PRO A 116 -19.68 -34.74 -43.28
CA PRO A 116 -18.73 -35.85 -43.19
C PRO A 116 -18.36 -36.40 -44.58
N GLY A 117 -17.07 -36.60 -44.85
CA GLY A 117 -16.56 -37.02 -46.16
C GLY A 117 -17.14 -38.35 -46.68
N ASP A 118 -17.60 -39.21 -45.78
CA ASP A 118 -18.23 -40.51 -46.07
C ASP A 118 -19.56 -40.40 -46.85
N LEU A 119 -20.20 -39.22 -46.86
CA LEU A 119 -21.48 -38.98 -47.55
C LEU A 119 -21.34 -38.45 -48.99
N VAL A 120 -20.13 -38.11 -49.44
CA VAL A 120 -19.89 -37.62 -50.80
C VAL A 120 -19.55 -38.79 -51.71
N LYS A 121 -20.55 -39.29 -52.46
CA LYS A 121 -20.33 -40.29 -53.52
C LYS A 121 -19.35 -39.73 -54.56
N LYS A 122 -18.12 -40.25 -54.61
CA LYS A 122 -17.25 -40.09 -55.76
C LYS A 122 -17.85 -40.87 -56.93
N SER A 123 -18.05 -40.20 -58.06
CA SER A 123 -18.29 -40.85 -59.34
C SER A 123 -17.00 -41.55 -59.79
N ASP A 124 -17.10 -42.86 -59.98
CA ASP A 124 -16.27 -43.75 -60.80
C ASP A 124 -14.74 -43.57 -60.74
N ASP A 125 -14.09 -44.18 -59.74
CA ASP A 125 -12.76 -44.78 -59.91
C ASP A 125 -12.53 -45.87 -58.84
N GLU A 126 -12.17 -47.08 -59.27
CA GLU A 126 -11.98 -48.25 -58.40
C GLU A 126 -10.67 -48.17 -57.61
N GLY A 127 -10.76 -48.33 -56.29
CA GLY A 127 -9.65 -48.85 -55.47
C GLY A 127 -8.90 -47.85 -54.60
N SER A 128 -9.55 -47.29 -53.56
CA SER A 128 -8.82 -46.99 -52.31
C SER A 128 -9.77 -47.03 -51.11
N ASP A 129 -9.69 -48.10 -50.32
CA ASP A 129 -10.42 -48.27 -49.06
C ASP A 129 -9.64 -47.58 -47.93
N THR A 130 -9.68 -46.25 -47.90
CA THR A 130 -9.16 -45.44 -46.79
C THR A 130 -10.30 -44.54 -46.35
N LYS A 131 -10.98 -44.93 -45.26
CA LYS A 131 -11.96 -44.07 -44.57
C LYS A 131 -11.26 -42.77 -44.17
N SER A 132 -11.41 -41.74 -44.98
CA SER A 132 -10.99 -40.40 -44.58
C SER A 132 -12.12 -39.79 -43.74
N GLU A 133 -11.87 -39.59 -42.45
CA GLU A 133 -12.70 -38.77 -41.54
C GLU A 133 -12.65 -37.28 -41.90
N GLU A 134 -12.45 -36.96 -43.17
CA GLU A 134 -12.19 -35.60 -43.63
C GLU A 134 -13.53 -34.89 -43.83
N ILE A 135 -13.79 -33.88 -43.00
CA ILE A 135 -14.98 -33.05 -43.12
C ILE A 135 -14.83 -32.17 -44.36
N ILE A 136 -15.66 -32.43 -45.38
CA ILE A 136 -15.64 -31.64 -46.61
C ILE A 136 -16.42 -30.35 -46.34
N THR A 137 -15.75 -29.21 -46.43
CA THR A 137 -16.38 -27.88 -46.34
C THR A 137 -17.29 -27.66 -47.54
N VAL A 138 -18.61 -27.59 -47.29
CA VAL A 138 -19.63 -27.40 -48.33
C VAL A 138 -19.97 -25.92 -48.50
N GLN A 139 -19.90 -25.14 -47.43
CA GLN A 139 -20.17 -23.70 -47.46
C GLN A 139 -19.22 -22.95 -46.54
N MET A 140 -18.74 -21.81 -47.05
CA MET A 140 -17.88 -20.90 -46.32
C MET A 140 -18.45 -19.49 -46.42
N GLU A 141 -18.81 -18.92 -45.28
CA GLU A 141 -19.22 -17.52 -45.17
C GLU A 141 -18.09 -16.72 -44.52
N GLN A 142 -17.59 -15.72 -45.25
CA GLN A 142 -16.66 -14.73 -44.72
C GLN A 142 -17.34 -13.38 -44.63
N SER A 143 -17.31 -12.76 -43.46
CA SER A 143 -17.76 -11.39 -43.26
C SER A 143 -16.65 -10.56 -42.64
N SER A 144 -16.32 -9.43 -43.26
CA SER A 144 -15.46 -8.38 -42.69
C SER A 144 -16.34 -7.21 -42.26
N LYS A 145 -16.09 -6.66 -41.06
CA LYS A 145 -16.75 -5.45 -40.57
C LYS A 145 -15.68 -4.48 -40.05
N GLU A 146 -15.71 -3.26 -40.56
CA GLU A 146 -14.95 -2.14 -40.02
C GLU A 146 -15.72 -1.56 -38.83
N VAL A 147 -15.07 -1.51 -37.67
CA VAL A 147 -15.66 -0.98 -36.43
C VAL A 147 -14.96 0.32 -36.09
N VAL A 148 -15.70 1.43 -36.15
CA VAL A 148 -15.23 2.74 -35.71
C VAL A 148 -15.37 2.82 -34.18
N CYS A 149 -14.26 3.13 -33.49
CA CYS A 149 -14.20 3.13 -32.04
C CYS A 149 -14.17 4.55 -31.48
N THR A 150 -15.01 4.83 -30.49
CA THR A 150 -15.08 6.14 -29.81
C THR A 150 -14.42 6.14 -28.42
N GLY A 151 -13.77 5.03 -28.05
CA GLY A 151 -13.14 4.82 -26.74
C GLY A 151 -14.07 4.15 -25.73
N ASP A 152 -13.51 3.30 -24.86
CA ASP A 152 -14.27 2.66 -23.77
C ASP A 152 -14.27 3.55 -22.51
N PRO A 153 -15.42 4.13 -22.11
CA PRO A 153 -15.49 5.07 -20.99
C PRO A 153 -15.13 4.44 -19.64
N ARG A 154 -15.07 3.10 -19.53
CA ARG A 154 -14.65 2.42 -18.30
C ARG A 154 -13.23 2.79 -17.86
N TYR A 155 -12.34 3.06 -18.81
CA TYR A 155 -10.98 3.51 -18.48
C TYR A 155 -10.97 4.90 -17.84
N LEU A 156 -11.86 5.80 -18.26
CA LEU A 156 -12.02 7.12 -17.65
C LEU A 156 -12.57 7.04 -16.21
N ASP A 157 -13.46 6.08 -15.94
CA ASP A 157 -13.95 5.82 -14.57
C ASP A 157 -12.83 5.30 -13.65
N ILE A 158 -11.95 4.41 -14.15
CA ILE A 158 -10.76 3.96 -13.41
C ILE A 158 -9.85 5.15 -13.08
N ILE A 159 -9.57 6.02 -14.06
CA ILE A 159 -8.77 7.23 -13.87
C ILE A 159 -9.43 8.13 -12.81
N HIS A 160 -10.74 8.36 -12.90
CA HIS A 160 -11.47 9.18 -11.95
C HIS A 160 -11.38 8.63 -10.52
N LYS A 161 -11.58 7.31 -10.34
CA LYS A 161 -11.46 6.62 -9.05
C LYS A 161 -10.06 6.73 -8.47
N ALA A 162 -9.02 6.49 -9.27
CA ALA A 162 -7.63 6.63 -8.84
C ALA A 162 -7.30 8.08 -8.41
N LEU A 163 -7.82 9.08 -9.13
CA LEU A 163 -7.65 10.49 -8.77
C LEU A 163 -8.39 10.88 -7.49
N ILE A 164 -9.55 10.27 -7.19
CA ILE A 164 -10.23 10.45 -5.90
C ILE A 164 -9.35 9.93 -4.77
N GLU A 165 -8.85 8.70 -4.87
CA GLU A 165 -8.00 8.10 -3.83
C GLU A 165 -6.71 8.90 -3.61
N ARG A 166 -6.10 9.40 -4.70
CA ARG A 166 -4.95 10.31 -4.62
C ARG A 166 -5.26 11.56 -3.80
N ARG A 167 -6.41 12.21 -4.05
CA ARG A 167 -6.82 13.42 -3.32
C ARG A 167 -7.14 13.13 -1.85
N LYS A 168 -7.66 11.94 -1.54
CA LYS A 168 -7.87 11.47 -0.15
C LYS A 168 -6.55 11.26 0.58
N LEU A 169 -5.58 10.59 -0.03
CA LEU A 169 -4.24 10.38 0.54
C LEU A 169 -3.52 11.72 0.80
N LEU A 170 -3.69 12.69 -0.10
CA LEU A 170 -3.13 14.04 0.06
C LEU A 170 -3.89 14.93 1.05
N GLY A 171 -5.02 14.47 1.62
CA GLY A 171 -5.83 15.26 2.54
C GLY A 171 -6.52 16.49 1.92
N LEU A 172 -6.74 16.48 0.60
CA LEU A 172 -7.41 17.59 -0.11
C LEU A 172 -8.93 17.64 0.13
N TYR A 173 -9.50 16.58 0.70
CA TYR A 173 -10.89 16.54 1.11
C TYR A 173 -11.05 17.04 2.54
N ALA A 174 -12.11 17.81 2.78
CA ALA A 174 -12.50 18.19 4.13
C ALA A 174 -12.78 16.92 4.97
N PRO A 175 -12.39 16.90 6.25
CA PRO A 175 -12.64 15.75 7.10
C PRO A 175 -14.15 15.50 7.21
N GLU A 176 -14.60 14.33 6.76
CA GLU A 176 -15.99 13.92 6.94
C GLU A 176 -16.24 13.66 8.42
N LYS A 177 -17.15 14.43 9.03
CA LYS A 177 -17.67 14.13 10.36
C LYS A 177 -18.46 12.84 10.27
N LYS A 178 -17.83 11.73 10.67
CA LYS A 178 -18.54 10.47 10.91
C LYS A 178 -19.10 10.54 12.31
N ASP A 179 -20.37 10.91 12.43
CA ASP A 179 -21.09 10.76 13.68
C ASP A 179 -21.24 9.25 13.91
N ILE A 180 -20.45 8.72 14.84
CA ILE A 180 -20.58 7.35 15.31
C ILE A 180 -21.83 7.32 16.19
N SER A 181 -22.99 7.20 15.55
CA SER A 181 -24.26 6.87 16.20
C SER A 181 -24.21 5.40 16.64
N GLY A 182 -23.27 5.05 17.52
CA GLY A 182 -23.39 3.86 18.32
C GLY A 182 -24.48 4.13 19.34
N GLY A 183 -25.53 3.31 19.38
CA GLY A 183 -26.63 3.41 20.35
C GLY A 183 -26.23 3.15 21.81
N MET A 184 -24.97 3.39 22.16
CA MET A 184 -24.46 3.40 23.52
C MET A 184 -24.33 4.87 23.92
N SER A 185 -25.17 5.32 24.85
CA SER A 185 -25.00 6.64 25.44
C SER A 185 -23.59 6.74 26.02
N PHE A 186 -22.97 7.93 25.93
CA PHE A 186 -21.67 8.20 26.54
C PHE A 186 -21.64 7.82 28.03
N GLU A 187 -22.80 7.90 28.70
CA GLU A 187 -23.06 7.44 30.07
C GLU A 187 -22.87 5.92 30.23
N ALA A 188 -23.36 5.10 29.29
CA ALA A 188 -23.16 3.65 29.33
C ALA A 188 -21.67 3.27 29.20
N LEU A 189 -20.92 3.98 28.36
CA LEU A 189 -19.48 3.79 28.20
C LEU A 189 -18.70 4.22 29.46
N LEU A 190 -19.14 5.30 30.12
CA LEU A 190 -18.57 5.79 31.38
C LEU A 190 -18.85 4.87 32.57
N MET A 191 -20.05 4.27 32.62
CA MET A 191 -20.40 3.25 33.62
C MET A 191 -19.62 1.96 33.39
N GLU A 192 -19.46 1.51 32.14
CA GLU A 192 -18.70 0.30 31.78
C GLU A 192 -17.20 0.44 32.11
N THR A 193 -16.66 1.66 32.03
CA THR A 193 -15.25 1.95 32.38
C THR A 193 -15.04 2.22 33.87
N GLY A 194 -16.08 2.16 34.70
CA GLY A 194 -15.99 2.32 36.16
C GLY A 194 -15.57 3.72 36.62
N ILE A 195 -15.78 4.74 35.79
CA ILE A 195 -15.42 6.14 36.10
C ILE A 195 -16.55 6.86 36.85
N VAL A 196 -17.78 6.36 36.77
CA VAL A 196 -18.94 6.89 37.48
C VAL A 196 -19.55 5.78 38.33
N ASP A 197 -19.45 5.92 39.66
CA ASP A 197 -20.22 5.09 40.58
C ASP A 197 -21.70 5.51 40.52
N ASN A 198 -22.60 4.52 40.48
CA ASN A 198 -24.04 4.72 40.58
C ASN A 198 -24.38 5.34 41.94
N GLU A 199 -24.38 6.67 42.05
CA GLU A 199 -25.03 7.37 43.14
C GLU A 199 -26.53 7.51 42.83
N GLU A 200 -27.26 6.41 42.93
CA GLU A 200 -28.71 6.45 43.10
C GLU A 200 -29.04 6.39 44.60
N LYS A 201 -29.61 7.49 45.11
CA LYS A 201 -30.33 7.60 46.39
C LYS A 201 -31.76 8.04 46.10
#